data_AF-C1J889-F1
#
_entry.id   AF-C1J889-F1
#
_cell.length_a   1.000
_cell.length_b   1.000
_cell.length_c   1.000
_cell.angle_alpha   90.00
_cell.angle_beta   90.00
_cell.angle_gamma   90.00
#
_symmetry.space_group_name_H-M   'P 1'
#
loop_
_entity.id
_entity.type
_entity.pdbx_description
1 polymer ?
#
loop_
_entity_poly.entity_id
_entity_poly.type
_entity_poly.pdbx_seq_one_letter_code
_entity_poly.pdbx_strand_id
1 'polypeptide(L)' 'SNRRTVLFLLYSVQEPIRLKPMGIVTVGVTTMASILKTSFSYFMFLRTFS' A
#
# COMPACT_ATOMS: atom_id res chain seq x y z
N SER A 1 -15.04 -5.77 -32.02
CA SER A 1 -15.27 -6.64 -30.85
C SER A 1 -14.57 -6.16 -29.59
N ASN A 2 -13.26 -5.83 -29.64
CA ASN A 2 -12.44 -5.65 -28.43
C ASN A 2 -12.60 -4.30 -27.71
N ARG A 3 -13.10 -3.25 -28.39
CA ARG A 3 -13.26 -1.90 -27.81
C ARG A 3 -14.18 -1.88 -26.59
N ARG A 4 -15.22 -2.71 -26.57
CA ARG A 4 -16.19 -2.77 -25.46
C ARG A 4 -15.56 -3.39 -24.20
N THR A 5 -14.73 -4.40 -24.37
CA THR A 5 -13.97 -5.05 -23.29
C THR A 5 -12.93 -4.12 -22.69
N VAL A 6 -12.20 -3.37 -23.54
CA VAL A 6 -11.21 -2.38 -23.07
C VAL A 6 -11.88 -1.26 -22.27
N LEU A 7 -13.04 -0.76 -22.71
CA LEU A 7 -13.80 0.25 -21.96
C LEU A 7 -14.25 -0.27 -20.58
N PHE A 8 -14.66 -1.54 -20.50
CA PHE A 8 -15.05 -2.15 -19.23
C PHE A 8 -13.87 -2.29 -18.27
N LEU A 9 -12.71 -2.72 -18.76
CA LEU A 9 -11.46 -2.80 -17.99
C LEU A 9 -10.99 -1.42 -17.50
N LEU A 10 -11.02 -0.42 -18.38
CA LEU A 10 -10.66 0.95 -18.02
C LEU A 10 -11.58 1.51 -16.95
N TYR A 11 -12.88 1.24 -17.03
CA TYR A 11 -13.85 1.62 -16.01
C TYR A 11 -13.52 0.94 -14.65
N SER A 12 -13.22 -0.36 -14.66
CA SER A 12 -12.88 -1.10 -13.44
C SER A 12 -11.53 -0.70 -12.82
N VAL A 13 -10.56 -0.25 -13.62
CA VAL A 13 -9.22 0.16 -13.14
C VAL A 13 -9.18 1.63 -12.71
N GLN A 14 -10.08 2.46 -13.24
CA GLN A 14 -10.20 3.88 -12.85
C GLN A 14 -10.75 4.09 -11.43
N GLU A 15 -11.39 3.08 -10.84
CA GLU A 15 -11.64 3.04 -9.41
C GLU A 15 -10.44 2.38 -8.73
N PRO A 16 -9.40 3.13 -8.30
CA PRO A 16 -8.38 2.55 -7.45
C PRO A 16 -9.11 1.93 -6.26
N ILE A 17 -8.83 0.66 -5.97
CA ILE A 17 -9.31 -0.03 -4.77
C ILE A 17 -8.62 0.66 -3.59
N ARG A 18 -9.11 1.84 -3.23
CA ARG A 18 -8.73 2.58 -2.04
C ARG A 18 -9.46 1.86 -0.92
N LEU A 19 -8.89 0.74 -0.48
CA LEU A 19 -9.20 0.17 0.82
C LEU A 19 -8.87 1.26 1.83
N LYS A 20 -9.83 2.13 2.15
CA LYS A 20 -9.74 3.04 3.29
C LYS A 20 -9.90 2.14 4.51
N PRO A 21 -8.82 1.73 5.20
CA PRO A 21 -8.97 0.99 6.42
C PRO A 21 -9.35 2.04 7.46
N MET A 22 -10.65 2.22 7.68
CA MET A 22 -11.19 2.92 8.85
C MET A 22 -10.45 4.20 9.23
N GLY A 23 -10.33 5.17 8.32
CA GLY A 23 -9.98 6.56 8.62
C GLY A 23 -8.60 6.87 9.24
N ILE A 24 -7.75 5.88 9.52
CA ILE A 24 -6.54 6.12 10.34
C ILE A 24 -5.27 6.20 9.50
N VAL A 25 -5.13 5.40 8.43
CA VAL A 25 -3.98 5.50 7.51
C VAL A 25 -4.41 5.06 6.11
N THR A 26 -4.22 5.91 5.10
CA THR A 26 -4.28 5.48 3.70
C THR A 26 -3.23 4.40 3.50
N VAL A 27 -3.61 3.13 3.36
CA VAL A 27 -2.67 2.04 3.04
C VAL A 27 -2.06 2.32 1.68
N GLY A 28 -0.89 2.93 1.72
CA GLY A 28 -0.13 3.34 0.56
C GLY A 28 1.35 3.14 0.81
N VAL A 29 2.17 3.62 -0.12
CA VAL A 29 3.64 3.53 -0.05
C VAL A 29 4.18 4.18 1.23
N THR A 30 3.51 5.24 1.72
CA THR A 30 3.87 5.94 2.96
C THR A 30 3.73 5.05 4.20
N THR A 31 2.66 4.27 4.31
CA THR A 31 2.47 3.30 5.40
C THR A 31 3.52 2.21 5.37
N MET A 32 3.80 1.67 4.18
CA MET A 32 4.79 0.61 4.01
C MET A 32 6.20 1.11 4.32
N ALA A 33 6.54 2.34 3.93
CA ALA A 33 7.79 2.99 4.31
C ALA A 33 7.91 3.17 5.83
N SER A 34 6.82 3.54 6.51
CA SER A 34 6.79 3.62 7.97
C SER A 34 7.02 2.27 8.65
N ILE A 35 6.39 1.20 8.13
CA ILE A 35 6.57 -0.17 8.64
C ILE A 35 8.04 -0.62 8.48
N LEU A 36 8.65 -0.35 7.32
CA LEU A 36 10.06 -0.67 7.11
C LEU A 36 10.96 0.11 8.08
N LYS A 37 10.70 1.42 8.27
CA LYS A 37 11.48 2.27 9.18
C LYS A 37 11.44 1.77 10.62
N THR A 38 10.25 1.40 11.12
CA THR A 38 10.11 0.85 12.48
C THR A 38 10.77 -0.51 12.60
N SER A 39 10.65 -1.37 11.59
CA SER A 39 11.27 -2.69 11.55
C SER A 39 12.81 -2.59 11.59
N PHE A 40 13.40 -1.71 10.79
CA PHE A 40 14.84 -1.46 10.81
C PHE A 40 15.31 -0.87 12.14
N SER A 41 14.55 0.09 12.71
CA SER A 41 14.89 0.67 14.01
C SER A 41 14.90 -0.39 15.11
N TYR A 42 13.92 -1.28 15.12
CA TYR A 42 13.84 -2.39 16.07
C TYR A 42 14.96 -3.41 15.85
N PHE A 43 15.26 -3.76 14.60
CA PHE A 43 16.36 -4.66 14.26
C PHE A 43 17.72 -4.10 14.72
N MET A 44 17.99 -2.81 14.48
CA MET A 44 19.22 -2.16 14.92
C MET A 44 19.30 -2.08 16.45
N PHE A 45 18.18 -1.81 17.13
CA PHE A 45 18.10 -1.85 18.59
C PHE A 45 18.52 -3.22 19.10
N LEU A 46 17.87 -4.30 18.64
CA LEU A 46 18.24 -5.66 19.03
C LEU A 46 19.70 -6.01 18.73
N ARG A 47 20.24 -5.57 17.59
CA ARG A 47 21.65 -5.77 17.24
C ARG A 47 22.63 -5.03 18.15
N THR A 48 22.20 -3.94 18.77
CA THR A 48 23.04 -3.16 19.69
C THR A 48 23.10 -3.80 21.08
N PHE A 49 22.06 -4.55 21.46
CA PHE A 49 21.97 -5.27 22.73
C PHE A 49 22.40 -6.74 22.64
N SER A 50 22.64 -7.25 21.43
CA SER A 50 23.25 -8.56 21.15
C SER A 50 24.75 -8.46 21.02
#